data_AF-A0A8A4TEY9-F1
#
_entry.id   AF-A0A8A4TEY9-F1
#
_cell.length_a   1.000
_cell.length_b   1.000
_cell.length_c   1.000
_cell.angle_alpha   90.00
_cell.angle_beta   90.00
_cell.angle_gamma   90.00
#
_symmetry.space_group_name_H-M   'P 1'
#
loop_
_entity.id
_entity.type
_entity.pdbx_description
1 polymer ?
#
loop_
_entity_poly.entity_id
_entity_poly.type
_entity_poly.pdbx_seq_one_letter_code
_entity_poly.pdbx_strand_id
1 'polypeptide(L)'
;MVRGLLPIVLFFASSVFAQNGLSSHVSLIKEVMPNSTRVAILFKAGDSAVEAAIQKTSTENGLMVVRVPVNSIREIAPAMRNLQSFDVDFVYLVEDRIVTGTNSIKFVVKQTVKKGIPVFTSAENAFKGGACGQLVGEGGGLLLKINGKVSSRFELKIPEGSGKIKIEE
;
A
#
# COMPACT_ATOMS: atom_id res chain seq x y z
N MET A 1 -1.80 -53.27 2.87
CA MET A 1 -1.09 -52.56 1.79
C MET A 1 -2.00 -51.44 1.30
N VAL A 2 -1.88 -50.23 1.85
CA VAL A 2 -2.10 -48.89 1.26
C VAL A 2 -1.58 -47.90 2.32
N ARG A 3 -0.41 -47.28 2.11
CA ARG A 3 0.10 -46.18 2.94
C ARG A 3 -0.30 -44.87 2.27
N GLY A 4 -0.96 -44.01 3.03
CA GLY A 4 -1.55 -42.75 2.57
C GLY A 4 -0.51 -41.80 1.98
N LEU A 5 -0.82 -41.31 0.78
CA LEU A 5 -0.11 -40.24 0.11
C LEU A 5 -0.60 -38.91 0.71
N LEU A 6 0.25 -38.21 1.46
CA LEU A 6 0.00 -36.85 1.94
C LEU A 6 -0.09 -35.92 0.73
N PRO A 7 -1.10 -35.03 0.62
CA PRO A 7 -1.09 -34.03 -0.44
C PRO A 7 -0.01 -32.99 -0.11
N ILE A 8 1.07 -32.99 -0.88
CA ILE A 8 2.04 -31.90 -0.92
C ILE A 8 1.29 -30.68 -1.47
N VAL A 9 0.95 -29.75 -0.59
CA VAL A 9 0.49 -28.42 -1.00
C VAL A 9 1.71 -27.72 -1.62
N LEU A 10 1.84 -27.85 -2.94
CA LEU A 10 2.76 -27.05 -3.74
C LEU A 10 2.31 -25.60 -3.65
N PHE A 11 2.94 -24.83 -2.77
CA PHE A 11 2.99 -23.38 -2.92
C PHE A 11 3.72 -23.10 -4.22
N PHE A 12 2.96 -22.88 -5.30
CA PHE A 12 3.46 -22.24 -6.50
C PHE A 12 3.99 -20.86 -6.08
N ALA A 13 5.30 -20.74 -5.89
CA ALA A 13 5.98 -19.46 -5.90
C ALA A 13 5.92 -18.93 -7.33
N SER A 14 4.79 -18.33 -7.67
CA SER A 14 4.53 -17.70 -8.95
C SER A 14 5.54 -16.58 -9.18
N SER A 15 6.40 -16.80 -10.18
CA SER A 15 6.94 -15.78 -11.07
C SER A 15 7.52 -14.51 -10.42
N VAL A 16 8.81 -14.59 -10.13
CA VAL A 16 9.72 -13.46 -9.90
C VAL A 16 9.83 -12.61 -11.18
N PHE A 17 8.79 -11.90 -11.61
CA PHE A 17 8.88 -10.89 -12.68
C PHE A 17 7.76 -9.84 -12.56
N ALA A 18 7.95 -8.87 -11.66
CA ALA A 18 7.35 -7.54 -11.70
C ALA A 18 7.95 -6.69 -10.58
N GLN A 19 9.24 -6.35 -10.66
CA GLN A 19 9.87 -5.58 -9.59
C GLN A 19 9.55 -4.09 -9.75
N ASN A 20 8.85 -3.52 -8.76
CA ASN A 20 8.54 -2.10 -8.56
C ASN A 20 7.29 -1.54 -9.26
N GLY A 21 6.23 -2.35 -9.40
CA GLY A 21 4.90 -1.87 -9.78
C GLY A 21 3.95 -1.72 -8.58
N LEU A 22 2.87 -0.96 -8.75
CA LEU A 22 1.81 -0.76 -7.73
C LEU A 22 1.27 -2.08 -7.17
N SER A 23 1.08 -3.08 -8.03
CA SER A 23 0.61 -4.41 -7.61
C SER A 23 1.59 -5.06 -6.63
N SER A 24 2.88 -5.06 -6.95
CA SER A 24 3.94 -5.62 -6.10
C SER A 24 4.10 -4.86 -4.78
N HIS A 25 3.89 -3.54 -4.80
CA HIS A 25 3.84 -2.72 -3.59
C HIS A 25 2.72 -3.19 -2.67
N VAL A 26 1.53 -3.38 -3.22
CA VAL A 26 0.39 -3.87 -2.44
C VAL A 26 0.60 -5.31 -1.97
N SER A 27 1.19 -6.18 -2.79
CA SER A 27 1.55 -7.54 -2.37
C SER A 27 2.46 -7.53 -1.14
N LEU A 28 3.48 -6.68 -1.12
CA LEU A 28 4.40 -6.57 0.02
C LEU A 28 3.71 -5.95 1.25
N ILE A 29 2.78 -4.99 1.08
CA ILE A 29 1.97 -4.48 2.18
C ILE A 29 1.10 -5.59 2.77
N LYS A 30 0.56 -6.50 1.96
CA LYS A 30 -0.22 -7.65 2.46
C LYS A 30 0.62 -8.63 3.29
N GLU A 31 1.94 -8.68 3.11
CA GLU A 31 2.79 -9.47 4.02
C GLU A 31 2.70 -8.93 5.46
N VAL A 32 2.49 -7.61 5.63
CA VAL A 32 2.29 -6.99 6.96
C VAL A 32 0.84 -6.80 7.38
N MET A 33 -0.08 -6.79 6.43
CA MET A 33 -1.52 -6.69 6.65
C MET A 33 -2.25 -7.83 5.93
N PRO A 34 -2.05 -9.10 6.35
CA PRO A 34 -2.54 -10.26 5.59
C PRO A 34 -4.07 -10.35 5.52
N ASN A 35 -4.76 -9.70 6.44
CA ASN A 35 -6.22 -9.67 6.50
C ASN A 35 -6.85 -8.54 5.68
N SER A 36 -6.04 -7.69 5.02
CA SER A 36 -6.59 -6.58 4.25
C SER A 36 -7.37 -7.09 3.02
N THR A 37 -8.59 -6.59 2.86
CA THR A 37 -9.51 -6.91 1.76
C THR A 37 -9.80 -5.70 0.88
N ARG A 38 -9.54 -4.48 1.37
CA ARG A 38 -9.87 -3.21 0.70
C ARG A 38 -8.76 -2.18 0.84
N VAL A 39 -8.32 -1.61 -0.28
CA VAL A 39 -7.37 -0.50 -0.32
C VAL A 39 -7.99 0.72 -0.98
N ALA A 40 -7.71 1.91 -0.44
CA ALA A 40 -7.93 3.15 -1.17
C ALA A 40 -6.66 3.57 -1.90
N ILE A 41 -6.74 3.86 -3.19
CA ILE A 41 -5.60 4.36 -3.96
C ILE A 41 -5.88 5.79 -4.36
N LEU A 42 -5.11 6.73 -3.79
CA LEU A 42 -5.15 8.15 -4.12
C LEU A 42 -4.12 8.43 -5.21
N PHE A 43 -4.58 8.94 -6.34
CA PHE A 43 -3.74 9.15 -7.53
C PHE A 43 -4.22 10.35 -8.35
N LYS A 44 -3.32 10.89 -9.17
CA LYS A 44 -3.66 11.92 -10.14
C LYS A 44 -4.53 11.32 -11.27
N ALA A 45 -5.71 11.91 -11.48
CA ALA A 45 -6.62 11.48 -12.53
C ALA A 45 -6.03 11.72 -13.95
N GLY A 46 -6.45 10.89 -14.90
CA GLY A 46 -6.07 11.01 -16.31
C GLY A 46 -4.77 10.31 -16.71
N ASP A 47 -4.10 9.63 -15.78
CA ASP A 47 -2.95 8.77 -16.08
C ASP A 47 -3.42 7.33 -16.37
N SER A 48 -3.49 6.98 -17.66
CA SER A 48 -3.96 5.66 -18.10
C SER A 48 -3.07 4.50 -17.63
N ALA A 49 -1.77 4.75 -17.44
CA ALA A 49 -0.86 3.73 -16.93
C ALA A 49 -1.12 3.43 -15.46
N VAL A 50 -1.38 4.46 -14.65
CA VAL A 50 -1.80 4.31 -13.25
C VAL A 50 -3.14 3.59 -13.16
N GLU A 51 -4.11 3.94 -14.01
CA GLU A 51 -5.43 3.28 -14.02
C GLU A 51 -5.33 1.79 -14.38
N ALA A 52 -4.49 1.44 -15.37
CA ALA A 52 -4.22 0.05 -15.70
C ALA A 52 -3.50 -0.69 -14.55
N ALA A 53 -2.56 -0.03 -13.88
CA ALA A 53 -1.86 -0.59 -12.72
C ALA A 53 -2.81 -0.82 -11.54
N ILE A 54 -3.78 0.07 -11.30
CA ILE A 54 -4.82 -0.09 -10.28
C ILE A 54 -5.69 -1.32 -10.59
N GLN A 55 -6.13 -1.47 -11.84
CA GLN A 55 -6.93 -2.62 -12.25
C GLN A 55 -6.16 -3.93 -12.06
N LYS A 56 -4.89 -3.96 -12.47
CA LYS A 56 -3.98 -5.10 -12.27
C LYS A 56 -3.82 -5.44 -10.79
N THR A 57 -3.63 -4.41 -9.95
CA THR A 57 -3.47 -4.55 -8.50
C THR A 57 -4.67 -5.23 -7.85
N SER A 58 -5.89 -4.84 -8.24
CA SER A 58 -7.12 -5.47 -7.73
C SER A 58 -7.17 -6.96 -8.09
N THR A 59 -6.91 -7.30 -9.35
CA THR A 59 -6.97 -8.70 -9.84
C THR A 59 -5.90 -9.57 -9.20
N GLU A 60 -4.64 -9.13 -9.17
CA GLU A 60 -3.51 -9.96 -8.72
C GLU A 60 -3.48 -10.15 -7.20
N ASN A 61 -3.96 -9.18 -6.44
CA ASN A 61 -3.89 -9.23 -4.98
C ASN A 61 -5.21 -9.66 -4.32
N GLY A 62 -6.27 -9.91 -5.12
CA GLY A 62 -7.57 -10.39 -4.63
C GLY A 62 -8.22 -9.43 -3.62
N LEU A 63 -8.11 -8.12 -3.87
CA LEU A 63 -8.65 -7.08 -3.00
C LEU A 63 -9.46 -6.05 -3.79
N MET A 64 -10.41 -5.42 -3.10
CA MET A 64 -11.18 -4.34 -3.70
C MET A 64 -10.35 -3.05 -3.65
N VAL A 65 -10.24 -2.40 -4.81
CA VAL A 65 -9.57 -1.10 -4.89
C VAL A 65 -10.62 0.00 -4.96
N VAL A 66 -10.66 0.84 -3.92
CA VAL A 66 -11.38 2.12 -3.93
C VAL A 66 -10.50 3.14 -4.64
N ARG A 67 -10.87 3.48 -5.88
CA ARG A 67 -10.19 4.51 -6.67
C ARG A 67 -10.51 5.89 -6.12
N VAL A 68 -9.48 6.67 -5.82
CA VAL A 68 -9.61 8.06 -5.38
C VAL A 68 -8.84 8.96 -6.36
N PRO A 69 -9.41 9.26 -7.54
CA PRO A 69 -8.78 10.15 -8.51
C PRO A 69 -8.87 11.62 -8.04
N VAL A 70 -7.79 12.39 -8.22
CA VAL A 70 -7.78 13.84 -8.01
C VAL A 70 -7.10 14.56 -9.18
N ASN A 71 -7.67 15.67 -9.64
CA ASN A 71 -7.08 16.50 -10.70
C ASN A 71 -6.28 17.69 -10.13
N SER A 72 -6.53 18.04 -8.88
CA SER A 72 -5.93 19.21 -8.23
C SER A 72 -5.82 19.03 -6.71
N ILE A 73 -4.95 19.82 -6.08
CA ILE A 73 -4.78 19.82 -4.61
C ILE A 73 -6.10 20.17 -3.90
N ARG A 74 -6.95 21.00 -4.52
CA ARG A 74 -8.25 21.43 -3.97
C ARG A 74 -9.23 20.27 -3.83
N GLU A 75 -9.08 19.21 -4.63
CA GLU A 75 -9.92 18.02 -4.61
C GLU A 75 -9.53 17.02 -3.51
N ILE A 76 -8.32 17.13 -2.94
CA ILE A 76 -7.85 16.17 -1.93
C ILE A 76 -8.73 16.22 -0.68
N ALA A 77 -9.09 17.42 -0.20
CA ALA A 77 -9.96 17.55 0.96
C ALA A 77 -11.34 16.91 0.79
N PRO A 78 -12.11 17.20 -0.28
CA PRO A 78 -13.37 16.50 -0.53
C PRO A 78 -13.17 15.01 -0.83
N ALA A 79 -12.13 14.61 -1.57
CA ALA A 79 -11.85 13.21 -1.86
C ALA A 79 -11.60 12.40 -0.57
N MET A 80 -10.80 12.93 0.35
CA MET A 80 -10.56 12.30 1.65
C MET A 80 -11.81 12.27 2.53
N ARG A 81 -12.68 13.29 2.47
CA ARG A 81 -13.98 13.26 3.17
C ARG A 81 -14.89 12.18 2.60
N ASN A 82 -14.94 12.03 1.29
CA ASN A 82 -15.70 10.95 0.65
C ASN A 82 -15.12 9.59 1.01
N LEU A 83 -13.79 9.48 1.07
CA LEU A 83 -13.12 8.26 1.50
C LEU A 83 -13.54 7.83 2.91
N GLN A 84 -13.95 8.77 3.77
CA GLN A 84 -14.45 8.45 5.11
C GLN A 84 -15.72 7.59 5.13
N SER A 85 -16.48 7.57 4.03
CA SER A 85 -17.68 6.75 3.86
C SER A 85 -17.37 5.32 3.40
N PHE A 86 -16.11 5.04 3.05
CA PHE A 86 -15.65 3.72 2.66
C PHE A 86 -14.88 3.08 3.81
N ASP A 87 -15.16 1.80 4.04
CA ASP A 87 -14.41 0.97 4.97
C ASP A 87 -13.21 0.37 4.22
N VAL A 88 -12.03 0.94 4.44
CA VAL A 88 -10.77 0.55 3.78
C VAL A 88 -9.72 0.23 4.83
N ASP A 89 -8.92 -0.80 4.58
CA ASP A 89 -7.94 -1.29 5.55
C ASP A 89 -6.67 -0.43 5.55
N PHE A 90 -6.31 0.12 4.39
CA PHE A 90 -5.18 1.03 4.25
C PHE A 90 -5.35 1.95 3.03
N VAL A 91 -4.56 3.03 3.02
CA VAL A 91 -4.47 3.96 1.89
C VAL A 91 -3.10 3.84 1.23
N TYR A 92 -3.08 3.77 -0.10
CA TYR A 92 -1.86 3.89 -0.89
C TYR A 92 -1.84 5.22 -1.64
N LEU A 93 -0.75 5.98 -1.47
CA LEU A 93 -0.51 7.22 -2.19
C LEU A 93 0.40 6.96 -3.39
N VAL A 94 -0.14 7.13 -4.59
CA VAL A 94 0.66 7.13 -5.82
C VAL A 94 1.48 8.41 -5.86
N GLU A 95 2.76 8.26 -6.18
CA GLU A 95 3.68 9.39 -6.24
C GLU A 95 3.36 10.31 -7.41
N ASP A 96 2.98 11.53 -7.09
CA ASP A 96 2.80 12.62 -8.05
C ASP A 96 2.81 13.97 -7.33
N ARG A 97 3.09 15.04 -8.08
CA ARG A 97 3.17 16.41 -7.54
C ARG A 97 1.91 16.90 -6.80
N ILE A 98 0.73 16.35 -7.11
CA ILE A 98 -0.54 16.69 -6.48
C ILE A 98 -0.73 15.89 -5.19
N VAL A 99 -0.70 14.56 -5.28
CA VAL A 99 -0.99 13.63 -4.18
C VAL A 99 0.10 13.66 -3.11
N THR A 100 1.37 13.62 -3.53
CA THR A 100 2.52 13.65 -2.62
C THR A 100 3.11 15.05 -2.47
N GLY A 101 2.34 16.11 -2.77
CA GLY A 101 2.70 17.47 -2.38
C GLY A 101 2.75 17.64 -0.85
N THR A 102 3.64 18.47 -0.31
CA THR A 102 3.84 18.64 1.15
C THR A 102 2.55 18.94 1.92
N ASN A 103 1.70 19.82 1.38
CA ASN A 103 0.42 20.18 2.01
C ASN A 103 -0.60 19.03 1.92
N SER A 104 -0.60 18.32 0.79
CA SER A 104 -1.43 17.14 0.55
C SER A 104 -1.13 16.02 1.54
N ILE A 105 0.15 15.68 1.70
CA ILE A 105 0.62 14.64 2.63
C ILE A 105 0.16 14.94 4.05
N LYS A 106 0.45 16.14 4.57
CA LYS A 106 0.08 16.53 5.94
C LYS A 106 -1.41 16.38 6.18
N PHE A 107 -2.23 16.75 5.20
CA PHE A 107 -3.68 16.62 5.31
C PHE A 107 -4.10 15.15 5.26
N VAL A 108 -3.69 14.40 4.25
CA VAL A 108 -4.08 12.99 4.05
C VAL A 108 -3.68 12.14 5.24
N VAL A 109 -2.41 12.18 5.67
CA VAL A 109 -1.90 11.44 6.84
C VAL A 109 -2.69 11.82 8.10
N LYS A 110 -2.95 13.10 8.32
CA LYS A 110 -3.73 13.54 9.50
C LYS A 110 -5.16 12.98 9.48
N GLN A 111 -5.82 12.91 8.32
CA GLN A 111 -7.18 12.39 8.23
C GLN A 111 -7.25 10.87 8.41
N THR A 112 -6.30 10.13 7.83
CA THR A 112 -6.27 8.66 7.89
C THR A 112 -5.84 8.17 9.28
N VAL A 113 -4.81 8.78 9.89
CA VAL A 113 -4.37 8.44 11.25
C VAL A 113 -5.47 8.65 12.28
N LYS A 114 -6.27 9.72 12.15
CA LYS A 114 -7.45 9.95 13.02
C LYS A 114 -8.49 8.83 12.96
N LYS A 115 -8.53 8.09 11.85
CA LYS A 115 -9.44 6.97 11.62
C LYS A 115 -8.81 5.60 11.90
N GLY A 116 -7.54 5.55 12.31
CA GLY A 116 -6.84 4.27 12.49
C GLY A 116 -6.52 3.58 11.15
N ILE A 117 -6.43 4.33 10.05
CA ILE A 117 -6.09 3.78 8.72
C ILE A 117 -4.63 4.10 8.39
N PRO A 118 -3.74 3.10 8.20
CA PRO A 118 -2.35 3.32 7.81
C PRO A 118 -2.24 3.80 6.37
N VAL A 119 -1.19 4.59 6.11
CA VAL A 119 -0.86 5.13 4.78
C VAL A 119 0.46 4.55 4.29
N PHE A 120 0.48 4.04 3.07
CA PHE A 120 1.68 3.55 2.39
C PHE A 120 1.92 4.31 1.09
N THR A 121 3.16 4.35 0.63
CA THR A 121 3.55 5.11 -0.57
C THR A 121 4.92 4.68 -1.08
N SER A 122 5.31 5.06 -2.30
CA SER A 122 6.72 5.03 -2.74
C SER A 122 7.48 6.32 -2.40
N ALA A 123 6.76 7.42 -2.17
CA ALA A 123 7.34 8.74 -2.08
C ALA A 123 8.00 9.02 -0.72
N GLU A 124 9.28 9.39 -0.74
CA GLU A 124 10.07 9.64 0.47
C GLU A 124 9.51 10.80 1.31
N ASN A 125 9.02 11.84 0.64
CA ASN A 125 8.45 13.00 1.32
C ASN A 125 7.15 12.67 2.07
N ALA A 126 6.36 11.72 1.57
CA ALA A 126 5.16 11.22 2.23
C ALA A 126 5.50 10.36 3.45
N PHE A 127 6.55 9.54 3.35
CA PHE A 127 7.09 8.78 4.48
C PHE A 127 7.61 9.70 5.60
N LYS A 128 8.46 10.67 5.26
CA LYS A 128 8.92 11.72 6.20
C LYS A 128 7.76 12.55 6.76
N GLY A 129 6.68 12.69 6.00
CA GLY A 129 5.46 13.39 6.40
C GLY A 129 4.52 12.59 7.31
N GLY A 130 4.90 11.38 7.72
CA GLY A 130 4.15 10.55 8.68
C GLY A 130 3.31 9.43 8.06
N ALA A 131 3.57 9.05 6.80
CA ALA A 131 3.04 7.79 6.29
C ALA A 131 3.59 6.61 7.10
N CYS A 132 2.80 5.55 7.20
CA CYS A 132 3.13 4.35 7.97
C CYS A 132 4.27 3.55 7.33
N GLY A 133 4.36 3.52 5.99
CA GLY A 133 5.42 2.80 5.31
C GLY A 133 5.76 3.37 3.93
N GLN A 134 7.00 3.11 3.51
CA GLN A 134 7.54 3.45 2.20
C GLN A 134 8.01 2.21 1.46
N LEU A 135 7.63 2.09 0.20
CA LEU A 135 8.09 1.05 -0.70
C LEU A 135 9.27 1.58 -1.52
N VAL A 136 10.41 0.90 -1.45
CA VAL A 136 11.66 1.32 -2.10
C VAL A 136 12.23 0.14 -2.88
N GLY A 137 12.63 0.37 -4.12
CA GLY A 137 13.42 -0.60 -4.87
C GLY A 137 14.87 -0.61 -4.35
N GLU A 138 15.35 -1.73 -3.84
CA GLU A 138 16.72 -1.88 -3.31
C GLU A 138 17.31 -3.20 -3.84
N GLY A 139 18.50 -3.14 -4.45
CA GLY A 139 19.29 -4.33 -4.80
C GLY A 139 18.63 -5.31 -5.79
N GLY A 140 17.74 -4.84 -6.66
CA GLY A 140 16.95 -5.73 -7.52
C GLY A 140 15.87 -6.49 -6.72
N GLY A 141 15.28 -5.82 -5.73
CA GLY A 141 14.14 -6.28 -4.97
C GLY A 141 13.32 -5.10 -4.46
N LEU A 142 12.23 -5.41 -3.76
CA LEU A 142 11.35 -4.43 -3.15
C LEU A 142 11.49 -4.50 -1.63
N LEU A 143 11.72 -3.34 -1.01
CA LEU A 143 11.81 -3.15 0.44
C LEU A 143 10.62 -2.32 0.94
N LEU A 144 10.00 -2.75 2.03
CA LEU A 144 9.05 -1.96 2.81
C LEU A 144 9.75 -1.40 4.05
N LYS A 145 9.95 -0.09 4.05
CA LYS A 145 10.34 0.67 5.24
C LYS A 145 9.09 0.99 6.06
N ILE A 146 9.11 0.74 7.35
CA ILE A 146 8.00 1.02 8.26
C ILE A 146 8.43 2.10 9.24
N ASN A 147 7.60 3.12 9.43
CA ASN A 147 7.82 4.15 10.44
C ASN A 147 7.38 3.62 11.81
N GLY A 148 8.32 3.29 12.70
CA GLY A 148 8.07 2.69 14.02
C GLY A 148 7.17 3.53 14.93
N LYS A 149 7.33 4.86 14.88
CA LYS A 149 6.49 5.79 15.67
C LYS A 149 5.03 5.78 15.22
N VAL A 150 4.78 5.61 13.93
CA VAL A 150 3.43 5.63 13.34
C VAL A 150 2.81 4.23 13.35
N SER A 151 3.60 3.19 13.07
CA SER A 151 3.14 1.81 12.95
C SER A 151 2.64 1.21 14.25
N SER A 152 3.16 1.65 15.40
CA SER A 152 2.70 1.24 16.73
C SER A 152 1.21 1.51 16.99
N ARG A 153 0.57 2.34 16.17
CA ARG A 153 -0.87 2.64 16.22
C ARG A 153 -1.74 1.68 15.42
N PHE A 154 -1.12 0.77 14.65
CA PHE A 154 -1.79 -0.14 13.73
C PHE A 154 -1.38 -1.58 14.03
N GLU A 155 -2.26 -2.52 13.77
CA GLU A 155 -2.02 -3.95 13.98
C GLU A 155 -1.23 -4.57 12.81
N LEU A 156 0.01 -4.12 12.61
CA LEU A 156 0.90 -4.69 11.59
C LEU A 156 1.52 -6.00 12.08
N LYS A 157 1.49 -7.03 11.24
CA LYS A 157 2.17 -8.31 11.50
C LYS A 157 3.51 -8.28 10.78
N ILE A 158 4.62 -8.15 11.50
CA ILE A 158 5.94 -8.13 10.86
C ILE A 158 6.45 -9.57 10.76
N PRO A 159 6.47 -10.20 9.57
CA PRO A 159 6.98 -11.55 9.43
C PRO A 159 8.47 -11.59 9.77
N GLU A 160 8.83 -12.44 10.72
CA GLU A 160 10.22 -12.68 11.12
C GLU A 160 11.06 -13.14 9.92
N GLY A 161 12.28 -12.62 9.80
CA GLY A 161 13.22 -13.02 8.75
C GLY A 161 12.93 -12.47 7.35
N SER A 162 11.94 -11.59 7.19
CA SER A 162 11.73 -10.89 5.93
C SER A 162 12.81 -9.82 5.71
N GLY A 163 13.90 -10.17 5.01
CA GLY A 163 14.91 -9.19 4.58
C GLY A 163 14.37 -8.03 3.71
N LYS A 164 13.06 -8.07 3.40
CA LYS A 164 12.29 -7.07 2.67
C LYS A 164 11.62 -6.03 3.58
N ILE A 165 11.56 -6.22 4.90
CA ILE A 165 10.90 -5.29 5.81
C ILE A 165 11.94 -4.70 6.77
N LYS A 166 12.03 -3.37 6.79
CA LYS A 166 12.92 -2.62 7.71
C LYS A 166 12.08 -1.65 8.52
N ILE A 167 12.25 -1.64 9.84
CA ILE A 167 11.61 -0.65 10.72
C ILE A 167 12.60 0.50 10.90
N GLU A 168 12.15 1.74 10.66
CA GLU A 168 12.88 2.97 10.95
C GLU A 168 12.26 3.65 12.18
N GLU A 169 13.08 4.05 13.15
CA GLU A 169 12.65 4.62 14.44
C GLU A 169 12.23 6.10 14.40
#